data_AF-A0A6G4TY79-F1
#
_entry.id   AF-A0A6G4TY79-F1
#
_cell.length_a   1.000
_cell.length_b   1.000
_cell.length_c   1.000
_cell.angle_alpha   90.00
_cell.angle_beta   90.00
_cell.angle_gamma   90.00
#
_symmetry.space_group_name_H-M   'P 1'
#
loop_
_entity.id
_entity.type
_entity.pdbx_description
1 polymer ?
#
loop_
_entity_poly.entity_id
_entity_poly.type
_entity_poly.pdbx_seq_one_letter_code
_entity_poly.pdbx_strand_id
1 'polypeptide(L)'
;MSTHVDVRCAPEDAAGLLRAAAARIERAAGFAQPPAAAPEGLRLRLPGGLPALLSVTAELRAERRAPDAYRLALQTAPPAEPADPMLQRVALALHQQPFTDAESAQIRDELPLMNEVTLPLRGTRPLAGTAPIVTGHFLNDLVHLVDCLIEAGARPDAITVLRKDYAYRLRHRVEGHLLAQGIRVEPVDRAATAVAEHGLRAAAAGLRPLALDDGGYVLPALLDNHRDQLANWAGVVEQTMSGIYKLERFGSDLPVPLFSVAQSRLKGTLESYWIADNVVEAALSMLPPMILEGHPVLVIGYGQVGTQIARRLRARQLNVAVYDIDVVRLIAAHQEGFFTANTLDTILWDHEPLLIFGTTGRGCMSTGSYQRLARDCYLASCTSRDVEFDLPALRKLAVDVRRQPADGTLSCTLPQGVTAHVLAEGRPVNFHERDSITNQRADLVFAGMLLGAATLAAGDPRFGPGIRRAAADMVLEDARILDRHYELHGPRAQSGAPADDTATRRAMAAQMRQEWSAARNPG
;
A
#
# COMPACT_ATOMS: atom_id res chain seq x y z
N MET A 1 19.55 -10.97 22.47
CA MET A 1 18.69 -10.63 21.34
C MET A 1 18.69 -11.83 20.42
N SER A 2 17.51 -12.23 19.93
CA SER A 2 17.36 -13.21 18.86
C SER A 2 16.43 -12.61 17.82
N THR A 3 16.86 -12.56 16.57
CA THR A 3 16.08 -11.99 15.46
C THR A 3 16.40 -12.72 14.17
N HIS A 4 15.46 -12.76 13.23
CA HIS A 4 15.64 -13.46 11.97
C HIS A 4 14.88 -12.78 10.83
N VAL A 5 15.29 -13.08 9.61
CA VAL A 5 14.60 -12.73 8.36
C VAL A 5 14.53 -13.97 7.48
N ASP A 6 13.37 -14.21 6.87
CA ASP A 6 13.17 -15.28 5.91
C ASP A 6 13.49 -14.76 4.50
N VAL A 7 14.24 -15.56 3.74
CA VAL A 7 14.77 -15.24 2.41
C VAL A 7 14.59 -16.45 1.51
N ARG A 8 14.27 -16.23 0.24
CA ARG A 8 14.33 -17.29 -0.78
C ARG A 8 15.52 -17.12 -1.70
N CYS A 9 16.24 -18.19 -2.02
CA CYS A 9 17.36 -18.18 -2.96
C CYS A 9 17.64 -19.60 -3.49
N ALA A 10 18.50 -19.70 -4.51
CA ALA A 10 19.04 -20.98 -4.92
C ALA A 10 19.99 -21.53 -3.82
N PRO A 11 20.09 -22.86 -3.63
CA PRO A 11 20.89 -23.43 -2.55
C PRO A 11 22.36 -23.04 -2.53
N GLU A 12 22.96 -22.87 -3.71
CA GLU A 12 24.33 -22.43 -3.92
C GLU A 12 24.60 -21.00 -3.39
N ASP A 13 23.58 -20.16 -3.32
CA ASP A 13 23.69 -18.75 -2.91
C ASP A 13 23.59 -18.56 -1.38
N ALA A 14 23.16 -19.60 -0.65
CA ALA A 14 22.91 -19.51 0.79
C ALA A 14 24.16 -19.08 1.59
N ALA A 15 25.35 -19.53 1.19
CA ALA A 15 26.61 -19.10 1.81
C ALA A 15 26.94 -17.62 1.53
N GLY A 16 26.48 -17.08 0.39
CA GLY A 16 26.59 -15.67 0.05
C GLY A 16 25.75 -14.79 0.96
N LEU A 17 24.56 -15.25 1.36
CA LEU A 17 23.65 -14.52 2.27
C LEU A 17 24.31 -14.18 3.60
N LEU A 18 25.03 -15.13 4.21
CA LEU A 18 25.75 -14.91 5.47
C LEU A 18 26.79 -13.79 5.35
N ARG A 19 27.61 -13.81 4.30
CA ARG A 19 28.66 -12.80 4.07
C ARG A 19 28.06 -11.42 3.80
N ALA A 20 27.02 -11.36 2.96
CA ALA A 20 26.33 -10.12 2.65
C ALA A 20 25.70 -9.49 3.90
N ALA A 21 25.04 -10.30 4.72
CA ALA A 21 24.44 -9.86 5.97
C ALA A 21 25.49 -9.40 7.00
N ALA A 22 26.60 -10.13 7.15
CA ALA A 22 27.70 -9.71 8.01
C ALA A 22 28.28 -8.34 7.58
N ALA A 23 28.51 -8.13 6.29
CA ALA A 23 29.00 -6.85 5.76
C ALA A 23 28.02 -5.69 5.98
N ARG A 24 26.70 -5.95 5.95
CA ARG A 24 25.69 -4.93 6.28
C ARG A 24 25.69 -4.59 7.76
N ILE A 25 25.79 -5.59 8.62
CA ILE A 25 25.90 -5.39 10.07
C ILE A 25 27.17 -4.60 10.39
N GLU A 26 28.29 -4.92 9.74
CA GLU A 26 29.56 -4.21 9.91
C GLU A 26 29.42 -2.72 9.56
N ARG A 27 28.77 -2.38 8.44
CA ARG A 27 28.52 -0.97 8.08
C ARG A 27 27.61 -0.25 9.08
N ALA A 28 26.65 -0.95 9.67
CA ALA A 28 25.65 -0.36 10.56
C ALA A 28 26.15 -0.16 12.02
N ALA A 29 27.01 -1.05 12.49
CA ALA A 29 27.43 -1.08 13.90
C ALA A 29 28.93 -1.29 14.11
N GLY A 30 29.66 -1.77 13.10
CA GLY A 30 31.05 -2.22 13.23
C GLY A 30 31.17 -3.55 13.97
N PHE A 31 32.40 -4.08 13.98
CA PHE A 31 32.76 -5.24 14.79
C PHE A 31 33.99 -4.94 15.64
N ALA A 32 34.05 -5.53 16.83
CA ALA A 32 35.24 -5.47 17.69
C ALA A 32 36.38 -6.36 17.16
N GLN A 33 36.05 -7.40 16.39
CA GLN A 33 36.99 -8.31 15.74
C GLN A 33 36.39 -8.79 14.40
N PRO A 34 37.22 -9.15 13.41
CA PRO A 34 36.73 -9.70 12.15
C PRO A 34 35.82 -10.92 12.37
N PRO A 35 34.74 -11.09 11.58
CA PRO A 35 33.90 -12.28 11.63
C PRO A 35 34.71 -13.58 11.44
N ALA A 36 34.41 -14.60 12.23
CA ALA A 36 35.06 -15.91 12.14
C ALA A 36 34.07 -16.97 11.65
N ALA A 37 34.47 -17.75 10.64
CA ALA A 37 33.66 -18.87 10.14
C ALA A 37 33.61 -20.02 11.16
N ALA A 38 32.45 -20.63 11.30
CA ALA A 38 32.19 -21.80 12.14
C ALA A 38 31.20 -22.75 11.42
N PRO A 39 31.14 -24.04 11.80
CA PRO A 39 30.19 -24.99 11.20
C PRO A 39 28.73 -24.53 11.26
N GLU A 40 28.36 -23.82 12.33
CA GLU A 40 27.02 -23.29 12.57
C GLU A 40 26.72 -21.93 11.90
N GLY A 41 27.71 -21.27 11.28
CA GLY A 41 27.55 -19.96 10.64
C GLY A 41 28.76 -19.03 10.82
N LEU A 42 28.52 -17.73 11.00
CA LEU A 42 29.53 -16.72 11.26
C LEU A 42 29.46 -16.25 12.72
N ARG A 43 30.56 -16.43 13.45
CA ARG A 43 30.72 -15.87 14.81
C ARG A 43 31.15 -14.41 14.69
N LEU A 44 30.39 -13.52 15.30
CA LEU A 44 30.58 -12.08 15.30
C LEU A 44 30.97 -11.60 16.71
N ARG A 45 31.73 -10.51 16.77
CA ARG A 45 31.98 -9.73 17.99
C ARG A 45 31.44 -8.33 17.79
N LEU A 46 30.24 -8.07 18.32
CA LEU A 46 29.61 -6.76 18.24
C LEU A 46 30.37 -5.73 19.11
N PRO A 47 30.12 -4.41 18.92
CA PRO A 47 30.71 -3.39 19.78
C PRO A 47 30.50 -3.68 21.27
N GLY A 48 31.51 -3.41 22.09
CA GLY A 48 31.52 -3.82 23.51
C GLY A 48 31.90 -5.29 23.74
N GLY A 49 32.29 -6.03 22.70
CA GLY A 49 32.79 -7.41 22.79
C GLY A 49 31.72 -8.49 22.88
N LEU A 50 30.44 -8.10 22.77
CA LEU A 50 29.28 -9.00 22.87
C LEU A 50 29.36 -10.09 21.77
N PRO A 51 29.48 -11.38 22.15
CA PRO A 51 29.44 -12.46 21.18
C PRO A 51 28.06 -12.57 20.52
N ALA A 52 28.06 -12.79 19.20
CA ALA A 52 26.86 -13.12 18.44
C ALA A 52 27.15 -14.20 17.38
N LEU A 53 26.11 -14.95 17.00
CA LEU A 53 26.14 -15.94 15.93
C LEU A 53 25.14 -15.52 14.85
N LEU A 54 25.63 -15.38 13.62
CA LEU A 54 24.83 -15.22 12.41
C LEU A 54 24.77 -16.56 11.69
N SER A 55 23.58 -17.13 11.53
CA SER A 55 23.39 -18.45 10.92
C SER A 55 22.34 -18.40 9.81
N VAL A 56 22.42 -19.36 8.89
CA VAL A 56 21.41 -19.56 7.85
C VAL A 56 20.93 -21.01 7.95
N THR A 57 19.63 -21.21 8.09
CA THR A 57 19.01 -22.53 8.19
C THR A 57 17.99 -22.71 7.08
N ALA A 58 18.03 -23.86 6.40
CA ALA A 58 17.04 -24.19 5.40
C ALA A 58 15.69 -24.55 6.04
N GLU A 59 14.60 -24.06 5.49
CA GLU A 59 13.27 -24.56 5.81
C GLU A 59 13.03 -25.85 5.01
N LEU A 60 13.03 -27.00 5.69
CA LEU A 60 12.77 -28.29 5.05
C LEU A 60 11.27 -28.42 4.76
N ARG A 61 10.90 -28.38 3.48
CA ARG A 61 9.55 -28.76 3.03
C ARG A 61 9.59 -30.20 2.55
N ALA A 62 8.69 -31.03 3.07
CA ALA A 62 8.67 -32.49 2.87
C ALA A 62 8.65 -32.93 1.39
N GLU A 63 8.24 -32.04 0.48
CA GLU A 63 7.99 -32.36 -0.94
C GLU A 63 9.11 -31.92 -1.91
N ARG A 64 10.16 -31.22 -1.45
CA ARG A 64 11.21 -30.68 -2.33
C ARG A 64 12.57 -31.37 -2.16
N ARG A 65 13.24 -31.65 -3.29
CA ARG A 65 14.61 -32.22 -3.34
C ARG A 65 15.69 -31.27 -2.82
N ALA A 66 15.45 -29.96 -2.85
CA ALA A 66 16.32 -28.93 -2.27
C ALA A 66 15.49 -27.75 -1.75
N PRO A 67 15.88 -27.13 -0.61
CA PRO A 67 15.17 -25.98 -0.05
C PRO A 67 15.47 -24.72 -0.87
N ASP A 68 14.44 -23.94 -1.17
CA ASP A 68 14.56 -22.59 -1.76
C ASP A 68 14.19 -21.49 -0.76
N ALA A 69 13.88 -21.87 0.49
CA ALA A 69 13.54 -20.99 1.58
C ALA A 69 14.53 -21.17 2.73
N TYR A 70 15.05 -20.05 3.22
CA TYR A 70 16.10 -19.98 4.21
C TYR A 70 15.73 -18.96 5.28
N ARG A 71 16.11 -19.27 6.52
CA ARG A 71 16.02 -18.35 7.65
C ARG A 71 17.42 -17.88 8.00
N LEU A 72 17.66 -16.59 7.85
CA LEU A 72 18.87 -15.92 8.29
C LEU A 72 18.64 -15.36 9.70
N ALA A 73 19.35 -15.88 10.70
CA ALA A 73 19.14 -15.56 12.11
C ALA A 73 20.40 -14.99 12.77
N LEU A 74 20.20 -14.02 13.67
CA LEU A 74 21.23 -13.46 14.52
C LEU A 74 20.87 -13.68 15.99
N GLN A 75 21.79 -14.28 16.75
CA GLN A 75 21.62 -14.59 18.17
C GLN A 75 22.80 -14.08 18.98
N THR A 76 22.55 -13.33 20.06
CA THR A 76 23.60 -12.89 21.00
C THR A 76 23.77 -13.86 22.16
N ALA A 77 24.98 -13.97 22.69
CA ALA A 77 25.28 -14.76 23.89
C ALA A 77 26.07 -13.90 24.91
N PRO A 78 25.53 -13.61 26.11
CA PRO A 78 24.19 -13.96 26.59
C PRO A 78 23.07 -13.24 25.79
N PRO A 79 21.81 -13.68 25.93
CA PRO A 79 20.68 -12.95 25.38
C PRO A 79 20.64 -11.52 25.93
N ALA A 80 20.91 -10.53 25.09
CA ALA A 80 20.78 -9.11 25.42
C ALA A 80 19.37 -8.57 25.09
N GLU A 81 18.94 -7.51 25.79
CA GLU A 81 17.63 -6.90 25.54
C GLU A 81 17.60 -6.06 24.25
N PRO A 82 16.47 -5.99 23.53
CA PRO A 82 16.33 -5.20 22.29
C PRO A 82 16.38 -3.69 22.48
N ALA A 83 16.36 -3.19 23.73
CA ALA A 83 16.33 -1.75 24.02
C ALA A 83 17.68 -1.03 23.76
N ASP A 84 18.78 -1.78 23.64
CA ASP A 84 20.10 -1.21 23.32
C ASP A 84 20.11 -0.61 21.89
N PRO A 85 20.40 0.70 21.71
CA PRO A 85 20.46 1.34 20.40
C PRO A 85 21.44 0.68 19.41
N MET A 86 22.54 0.09 19.89
CA MET A 86 23.46 -0.67 19.05
C MET A 86 22.79 -1.94 18.53
N LEU A 87 22.11 -2.69 19.40
CA LEU A 87 21.40 -3.91 19.01
C LEU A 87 20.21 -3.62 18.08
N GLN A 88 19.54 -2.47 18.24
CA GLN A 88 18.51 -2.02 17.31
C GLN A 88 19.06 -1.76 15.91
N ARG A 89 20.22 -1.10 15.80
CA ARG A 89 20.88 -0.89 14.49
C ARG A 89 21.30 -2.22 13.85
N VAL A 90 21.85 -3.14 14.64
CA VAL A 90 22.25 -4.48 14.18
C VAL A 90 21.03 -5.27 13.69
N ALA A 91 19.94 -5.28 14.45
CA ALA A 91 18.70 -5.95 14.06
C ALA A 91 18.10 -5.35 12.79
N LEU A 92 18.06 -4.01 12.70
CA LEU A 92 17.58 -3.32 11.50
C LEU A 92 18.44 -3.67 10.28
N ALA A 93 19.77 -3.70 10.41
CA ALA A 93 20.67 -4.07 9.32
C ALA A 93 20.44 -5.50 8.82
N LEU A 94 20.09 -6.42 9.73
CA LEU A 94 19.66 -7.77 9.36
C LEU A 94 18.33 -7.75 8.60
N HIS A 95 17.30 -7.08 9.15
CA HIS A 95 15.96 -7.00 8.55
C HIS A 95 15.92 -6.24 7.22
N GLN A 96 16.91 -5.40 6.95
CA GLN A 96 17.10 -4.72 5.67
C GLN A 96 17.88 -5.57 4.65
N GLN A 97 17.86 -6.90 4.72
CA GLN A 97 18.36 -7.71 3.61
C GLN A 97 17.55 -7.43 2.33
N PRO A 98 18.20 -7.05 1.21
CA PRO A 98 17.54 -6.90 -0.07
C PRO A 98 16.82 -8.20 -0.48
N PHE A 99 15.83 -8.07 -1.36
CA PHE A 99 15.33 -9.22 -2.10
C PHE A 99 16.43 -9.83 -2.97
N THR A 100 16.47 -11.15 -3.03
CA THR A 100 17.36 -11.90 -3.92
C THR A 100 16.85 -11.83 -5.36
N ASP A 101 17.66 -12.26 -6.32
CA ASP A 101 17.25 -12.33 -7.72
C ASP A 101 16.04 -13.25 -7.92
N ALA A 102 15.99 -14.38 -7.19
CA ALA A 102 14.88 -15.32 -7.23
C ALA A 102 13.58 -14.70 -6.68
N GLU A 103 13.66 -13.96 -5.58
CA GLU A 103 12.49 -13.24 -5.02
C GLU A 103 12.05 -12.11 -5.94
N SER A 104 12.99 -11.36 -6.51
CA SER A 104 12.71 -10.26 -7.43
C SER A 104 12.06 -10.77 -8.72
N ALA A 105 12.52 -11.91 -9.24
CA ALA A 105 11.87 -12.60 -10.36
C ALA A 105 10.44 -13.07 -10.00
N GLN A 106 10.24 -13.62 -8.81
CA GLN A 106 8.89 -14.01 -8.36
C GLN A 106 7.95 -12.80 -8.26
N ILE A 107 8.40 -11.69 -7.67
CA ILE A 107 7.61 -10.44 -7.58
C ILE A 107 7.23 -9.96 -8.99
N ARG A 108 8.20 -9.97 -9.92
CA ARG A 108 8.00 -9.61 -11.32
C ARG A 108 6.95 -10.48 -12.01
N ASP A 109 6.99 -11.79 -11.80
CA ASP A 109 6.04 -12.75 -12.40
C ASP A 109 4.59 -12.53 -11.89
N GLU A 110 4.44 -11.95 -10.70
CA GLU A 110 3.15 -11.59 -10.13
C GLU A 110 2.59 -10.25 -10.66
N LEU A 111 3.37 -9.50 -11.47
CA LEU A 111 3.06 -8.17 -12.02
C LEU A 111 3.19 -8.12 -13.56
N PRO A 112 2.45 -8.96 -14.31
CA PRO A 112 2.60 -9.09 -15.76
C PRO A 112 2.28 -7.81 -16.56
N LEU A 113 1.30 -7.01 -16.15
CA LEU A 113 0.96 -5.76 -16.86
C LEU A 113 2.08 -4.74 -16.75
N MET A 114 2.66 -4.56 -15.55
CA MET A 114 3.84 -3.73 -15.36
C MET A 114 4.99 -4.17 -16.27
N ASN A 115 5.23 -5.47 -16.39
CA ASN A 115 6.26 -6.01 -17.28
C ASN A 115 5.98 -5.60 -18.73
N GLU A 116 4.77 -5.86 -19.21
CA GLU A 116 4.38 -5.61 -20.59
C GLU A 116 4.42 -4.12 -20.96
N VAL A 117 3.95 -3.23 -20.08
CA VAL A 117 4.03 -1.78 -20.34
C VAL A 117 5.46 -1.26 -20.29
N THR A 118 6.34 -1.90 -19.53
CA THR A 118 7.74 -1.47 -19.39
C THR A 118 8.60 -1.89 -20.59
N LEU A 119 8.29 -3.02 -21.24
CA LEU A 119 9.03 -3.52 -22.41
C LEU A 119 9.30 -2.46 -23.50
N PRO A 120 8.29 -1.71 -24.02
CA PRO A 120 8.55 -0.66 -25.00
C PRO A 120 9.34 0.52 -24.42
N LEU A 121 9.18 0.83 -23.12
CA LEU A 121 9.86 1.94 -22.46
C LEU A 121 11.38 1.74 -22.35
N ARG A 122 11.85 0.48 -22.32
CA ARG A 122 13.29 0.15 -22.34
C ARG A 122 13.99 0.69 -23.59
N GLY A 123 13.29 0.72 -24.73
CA GLY A 123 13.82 1.22 -26.00
C GLY A 123 13.83 2.75 -26.07
N THR A 124 12.74 3.40 -25.65
CA THR A 124 12.58 4.86 -25.73
C THR A 124 13.18 5.62 -24.56
N ARG A 125 13.38 4.95 -23.42
CA ARG A 125 13.93 5.48 -22.16
C ARG A 125 13.36 6.86 -21.76
N PRO A 126 12.02 7.02 -21.67
CA PRO A 126 11.40 8.32 -21.49
C PRO A 126 11.76 9.00 -20.16
N LEU A 127 12.17 8.22 -19.15
CA LEU A 127 12.53 8.73 -17.83
C LEU A 127 13.99 9.19 -17.71
N ALA A 128 14.81 9.05 -18.76
CA ALA A 128 16.23 9.39 -18.73
C ALA A 128 16.52 10.87 -18.35
N GLY A 129 15.60 11.78 -18.70
CA GLY A 129 15.69 13.21 -18.36
C GLY A 129 14.90 13.61 -17.11
N THR A 130 14.52 12.65 -16.27
CA THR A 130 13.67 12.89 -15.09
C THR A 130 14.29 12.39 -13.79
N ALA A 131 13.83 12.95 -12.68
CA ALA A 131 14.11 12.48 -11.33
C ALA A 131 12.78 12.05 -10.68
N PRO A 132 12.47 10.75 -10.64
CA PRO A 132 11.25 10.27 -10.00
C PRO A 132 11.25 10.46 -8.48
N ILE A 133 10.14 10.96 -7.95
CA ILE A 133 9.80 10.87 -6.53
C ILE A 133 8.53 10.02 -6.37
N VAL A 134 8.64 8.93 -5.60
CA VAL A 134 7.56 7.94 -5.46
C VAL A 134 7.06 7.98 -4.03
N THR A 135 5.78 8.26 -3.81
CA THR A 135 5.15 7.98 -2.52
C THR A 135 4.51 6.61 -2.59
N GLY A 136 4.84 5.71 -1.65
CA GLY A 136 4.36 4.34 -1.73
C GLY A 136 4.25 3.64 -0.40
N HIS A 137 3.38 2.62 -0.39
CA HIS A 137 3.35 1.60 0.65
C HIS A 137 4.57 0.69 0.49
N PHE A 138 5.28 0.38 1.58
CA PHE A 138 6.48 -0.46 1.53
C PHE A 138 6.11 -1.95 1.48
N LEU A 139 5.47 -2.31 0.38
CA LEU A 139 5.15 -3.66 -0.06
C LEU A 139 6.16 -4.10 -1.13
N ASN A 140 6.20 -5.38 -1.45
CA ASN A 140 7.15 -5.92 -2.42
C ASN A 140 6.89 -5.44 -3.86
N ASP A 141 5.64 -5.14 -4.23
CA ASP A 141 5.28 -4.50 -5.51
C ASP A 141 6.07 -3.21 -5.81
N LEU A 142 6.34 -2.39 -4.79
CA LEU A 142 7.07 -1.13 -4.91
C LEU A 142 8.49 -1.34 -5.43
N VAL A 143 9.13 -2.46 -5.08
CA VAL A 143 10.47 -2.79 -5.58
C VAL A 143 10.44 -2.91 -7.09
N HIS A 144 9.49 -3.67 -7.62
CA HIS A 144 9.35 -3.87 -9.06
C HIS A 144 8.89 -2.59 -9.79
N LEU A 145 8.08 -1.75 -9.14
CA LEU A 145 7.75 -0.43 -9.69
C LEU A 145 9.01 0.39 -9.91
N VAL A 146 9.89 0.43 -8.92
CA VAL A 146 11.14 1.19 -9.03
C VAL A 146 12.10 0.58 -10.06
N ASP A 147 12.18 -0.76 -10.12
CA ASP A 147 12.93 -1.44 -11.19
C ASP A 147 12.41 -1.04 -12.57
N CYS A 148 11.09 -0.98 -12.77
CA CYS A 148 10.48 -0.55 -14.02
C CYS A 148 10.82 0.92 -14.35
N LEU A 149 10.89 1.82 -13.35
CA LEU A 149 11.32 3.20 -13.57
C LEU A 149 12.79 3.26 -14.04
N ILE A 150 13.66 2.44 -13.44
CA ILE A 150 15.08 2.34 -13.82
C ILE A 150 15.20 1.78 -15.25
N GLU A 151 14.46 0.72 -15.57
CA GLU A 151 14.40 0.13 -16.91
C GLU A 151 13.86 1.12 -17.96
N ALA A 152 12.93 1.99 -17.60
CA ALA A 152 12.44 3.10 -18.42
C ALA A 152 13.40 4.31 -18.48
N GLY A 153 14.59 4.19 -17.88
CA GLY A 153 15.71 5.11 -18.05
C GLY A 153 16.04 5.99 -16.85
N ALA A 154 15.24 5.96 -15.77
CA ALA A 154 15.53 6.75 -14.57
C ALA A 154 16.86 6.30 -13.94
N ARG A 155 17.63 7.27 -13.44
CA ARG A 155 18.87 6.98 -12.71
C ARG A 155 18.55 6.60 -11.26
N PRO A 156 19.04 5.48 -10.72
CA PRO A 156 18.75 5.06 -9.35
C PRO A 156 19.09 6.13 -8.29
N ASP A 157 20.22 6.82 -8.46
CA ASP A 157 20.70 7.88 -7.55
C ASP A 157 19.88 9.18 -7.61
N ALA A 158 19.05 9.34 -8.65
CA ALA A 158 18.11 10.45 -8.79
C ALA A 158 16.72 10.13 -8.23
N ILE A 159 16.43 8.88 -7.86
CA ILE A 159 15.12 8.47 -7.34
C ILE A 159 15.03 8.77 -5.84
N THR A 160 13.88 9.27 -5.40
CA THR A 160 13.54 9.37 -3.98
C THR A 160 12.21 8.66 -3.71
N VAL A 161 12.14 7.85 -2.66
CA VAL A 161 10.92 7.18 -2.25
C VAL A 161 10.49 7.72 -0.89
N LEU A 162 9.27 8.26 -0.83
CA LEU A 162 8.61 8.69 0.40
C LEU A 162 7.88 7.51 1.04
N ARG A 163 8.37 7.06 2.19
CA ARG A 163 7.83 5.93 2.95
C ARG A 163 6.62 6.34 3.79
N LYS A 164 5.48 5.71 3.52
CA LYS A 164 4.33 5.71 4.44
C LYS A 164 4.63 4.75 5.60
N ASP A 165 4.59 5.26 6.83
CA ASP A 165 4.99 4.49 8.02
C ASP A 165 3.87 3.55 8.51
N TYR A 166 3.64 2.50 7.74
CA TYR A 166 2.77 1.38 8.13
C TYR A 166 3.60 0.15 8.49
N ALA A 167 3.05 -0.67 9.39
CA ALA A 167 3.70 -1.87 9.91
C ALA A 167 3.61 -3.06 8.93
N TYR A 168 3.95 -2.89 7.65
CA TYR A 168 3.98 -4.00 6.69
C TYR A 168 5.03 -5.04 7.07
N ARG A 169 4.74 -6.31 6.75
CA ARG A 169 5.61 -7.46 7.06
C ARG A 169 7.01 -7.28 6.47
N LEU A 170 7.09 -6.87 5.20
CA LEU A 170 8.35 -6.79 4.46
C LEU A 170 8.93 -5.38 4.38
N ARG A 171 8.41 -4.41 5.16
CA ARG A 171 8.79 -2.98 5.03
C ARG A 171 10.30 -2.73 5.10
N HIS A 172 10.98 -3.42 6.02
CA HIS A 172 12.42 -3.27 6.19
C HIS A 172 13.20 -3.90 5.04
N ARG A 173 12.72 -5.02 4.48
CA ARG A 173 13.35 -5.64 3.29
C ARG A 173 13.19 -4.77 2.05
N VAL A 174 12.01 -4.17 1.86
CA VAL A 174 11.74 -3.20 0.78
C VAL A 174 12.68 -2.01 0.90
N GLU A 175 12.76 -1.38 2.06
CA GLU A 175 13.72 -0.29 2.31
C GLU A 175 15.17 -0.73 2.05
N GLY A 176 15.56 -1.90 2.57
CA GLY A 176 16.89 -2.46 2.40
C GLY A 176 17.27 -2.72 0.94
N HIS A 177 16.30 -3.13 0.11
CA HIS A 177 16.46 -3.33 -1.33
C HIS A 177 16.63 -1.99 -2.07
N LEU A 178 15.76 -1.02 -1.81
CA LEU A 178 15.85 0.32 -2.40
C LEU A 178 17.20 0.99 -2.07
N LEU A 179 17.62 0.94 -0.81
CA LEU A 179 18.92 1.48 -0.37
C LEU A 179 20.10 0.78 -1.05
N ALA A 180 20.01 -0.53 -1.30
CA ALA A 180 21.06 -1.29 -1.98
C ALA A 180 21.25 -0.87 -3.45
N GLN A 181 20.19 -0.36 -4.09
CA GLN A 181 20.23 0.20 -5.45
C GLN A 181 20.69 1.68 -5.47
N GLY A 182 20.99 2.28 -4.32
CA GLY A 182 21.39 3.69 -4.20
C GLY A 182 20.22 4.69 -4.20
N ILE A 183 18.98 4.19 -4.05
CA ILE A 183 17.79 5.03 -3.99
C ILE A 183 17.68 5.67 -2.61
N ARG A 184 17.29 6.94 -2.59
CA ARG A 184 17.03 7.65 -1.34
C ARG A 184 15.64 7.29 -0.81
N VAL A 185 15.56 6.96 0.48
CA VAL A 185 14.29 6.74 1.20
C VAL A 185 14.14 7.82 2.26
N GLU A 186 13.00 8.50 2.29
CA GLU A 186 12.64 9.51 3.30
C GLU A 186 11.24 9.20 3.85
N PRO A 187 10.93 9.49 5.12
CA PRO A 187 9.59 9.30 5.64
C PRO A 187 8.62 10.41 5.16
N VAL A 188 7.34 10.09 5.00
CA VAL A 188 6.31 11.04 4.50
C VAL A 188 6.01 12.20 5.45
N ASP A 189 6.31 12.07 6.74
CA ASP A 189 6.23 13.18 7.72
C ASP A 189 7.20 14.33 7.37
N ARG A 190 8.29 14.01 6.67
CA ARG A 190 9.25 14.97 6.12
C ARG A 190 8.91 15.44 4.70
N ALA A 191 7.75 15.07 4.13
CA ALA A 191 7.44 15.34 2.72
C ALA A 191 7.73 16.79 2.28
N ALA A 192 7.38 17.79 3.08
CA ALA A 192 7.65 19.20 2.77
C ALA A 192 9.15 19.48 2.50
N THR A 193 10.04 18.97 3.36
CA THR A 193 11.49 19.14 3.21
C THR A 193 12.07 18.19 2.16
N ALA A 194 11.69 16.92 2.19
CA ALA A 194 12.21 15.88 1.30
C ALA A 194 11.91 16.18 -0.18
N VAL A 195 10.71 16.70 -0.48
CA VAL A 195 10.30 17.07 -1.84
C VAL A 195 11.09 18.27 -2.35
N ALA A 196 11.33 19.28 -1.49
CA ALA A 196 12.12 20.45 -1.84
C ALA A 196 13.59 20.08 -2.11
N GLU A 197 14.19 19.27 -1.23
CA GLU A 197 15.55 18.76 -1.40
C GLU A 197 15.67 17.89 -2.67
N HIS A 198 14.64 17.09 -2.97
CA HIS A 198 14.58 16.31 -4.20
C HIS A 198 14.58 17.22 -5.44
N GLY A 199 13.75 18.27 -5.45
CA GLY A 199 13.71 19.25 -6.54
C GLY A 199 15.07 19.92 -6.78
N LEU A 200 15.76 20.32 -5.71
CA LEU A 200 17.10 20.92 -5.79
C LEU A 200 18.15 19.93 -6.35
N ARG A 201 18.15 18.68 -5.88
CA ARG A 201 19.06 17.64 -6.40
C ARG A 201 18.81 17.35 -7.88
N ALA A 202 17.54 17.26 -8.28
CA ALA A 202 17.17 17.04 -9.67
C ALA A 202 17.65 18.19 -10.55
N ALA A 203 17.42 19.45 -10.14
CA ALA A 203 17.90 20.63 -10.86
C ALA A 203 19.42 20.65 -10.99
N ALA A 204 20.16 20.34 -9.92
CA ALA A 204 21.62 20.25 -9.95
C ALA A 204 22.14 19.16 -10.91
N ALA A 205 21.36 18.10 -11.12
CA ALA A 205 21.66 17.03 -12.07
C ALA A 205 21.13 17.29 -13.50
N GLY A 206 20.50 18.44 -13.76
CA GLY A 206 19.87 18.75 -15.04
C GLY A 206 18.63 17.90 -15.35
N LEU A 207 17.97 17.37 -14.32
CA LEU A 207 16.79 16.50 -14.42
C LEU A 207 15.53 17.26 -14.02
N ARG A 208 14.39 16.84 -14.58
CA ARG A 208 13.06 17.33 -14.21
C ARG A 208 12.42 16.42 -13.17
N PRO A 209 12.02 16.91 -11.99
CA PRO A 209 11.27 16.11 -11.03
C PRO A 209 9.95 15.59 -11.62
N LEU A 210 9.56 14.37 -11.25
CA LEU A 210 8.30 13.75 -11.66
C LEU A 210 7.75 12.95 -10.47
N ALA A 211 6.51 13.22 -10.06
CA ALA A 211 5.91 12.49 -8.94
C ALA A 211 5.10 11.28 -9.41
N LEU A 212 5.26 10.16 -8.72
CA LEU A 212 4.29 9.07 -8.65
C LEU A 212 3.74 9.07 -7.22
N ASP A 213 2.59 9.72 -7.00
CA ASP A 213 2.08 10.03 -5.67
C ASP A 213 0.88 9.12 -5.30
N ASP A 214 0.91 8.67 -4.05
CA ASP A 214 -0.12 7.87 -3.39
C ASP A 214 -0.52 8.61 -2.11
N GLY A 215 -1.59 9.40 -2.23
CA GLY A 215 -2.21 10.08 -1.10
C GLY A 215 -1.97 11.58 -1.06
N GLY A 216 -1.39 12.19 -2.11
CA GLY A 216 -1.18 13.64 -2.21
C GLY A 216 -0.21 14.17 -1.16
N TYR A 217 1.05 13.71 -1.20
CA TYR A 217 2.12 14.19 -0.32
C TYR A 217 3.08 15.14 -1.04
N VAL A 218 3.20 15.05 -2.36
CA VAL A 218 4.20 15.80 -3.13
C VAL A 218 3.65 17.14 -3.58
N LEU A 219 2.55 17.14 -4.36
CA LEU A 219 2.05 18.38 -4.95
C LEU A 219 1.51 19.37 -3.90
N PRO A 220 0.73 18.96 -2.88
CA PRO A 220 0.33 19.88 -1.82
C PRO A 220 1.53 20.50 -1.08
N ALA A 221 2.57 19.71 -0.81
CA ALA A 221 3.78 20.20 -0.16
C ALA A 221 4.49 21.29 -0.97
N LEU A 222 4.58 21.12 -2.29
CA LEU A 222 5.15 22.14 -3.20
C LEU A 222 4.27 23.39 -3.27
N LEU A 223 2.94 23.22 -3.42
CA LEU A 223 2.02 24.34 -3.55
C LEU A 223 1.96 25.22 -2.29
N ASP A 224 2.12 24.60 -1.12
CA ASP A 224 2.14 25.28 0.18
C ASP A 224 3.49 25.94 0.47
N ASN A 225 4.62 25.30 0.12
CA ASN A 225 5.93 25.69 0.65
C ASN A 225 6.98 26.10 -0.40
N HIS A 226 6.90 25.59 -1.63
CA HIS A 226 7.98 25.68 -2.64
C HIS A 226 7.44 25.81 -4.07
N ARG A 227 6.47 26.73 -4.26
CA ARG A 227 5.75 26.90 -5.53
C ARG A 227 6.66 27.31 -6.69
N ASP A 228 7.75 28.00 -6.40
CA ASP A 228 8.79 28.42 -7.34
C ASP A 228 9.47 27.22 -8.04
N GLN A 229 9.60 26.08 -7.35
CA GLN A 229 10.22 24.89 -7.92
C GLN A 229 9.36 24.21 -9.00
N LEU A 230 8.04 24.43 -8.99
CA LEU A 230 7.08 23.72 -9.86
C LEU A 230 7.33 23.95 -11.36
N ALA A 231 7.97 25.06 -11.74
CA ALA A 231 8.26 25.37 -13.14
C ALA A 231 9.15 24.32 -13.84
N ASN A 232 9.97 23.58 -13.09
CA ASN A 232 10.87 22.56 -13.64
C ASN A 232 10.32 21.13 -13.50
N TRP A 233 9.10 20.94 -12.98
CA TRP A 233 8.51 19.62 -12.81
C TRP A 233 7.92 19.11 -14.12
N ALA A 234 8.19 17.84 -14.45
CA ALA A 234 7.56 17.15 -15.57
C ALA A 234 6.08 16.87 -15.31
N GLY A 235 5.68 16.75 -14.04
CA GLY A 235 4.28 16.60 -13.64
C GLY A 235 4.09 15.69 -12.44
N VAL A 236 2.83 15.32 -12.20
CA VAL A 236 2.41 14.48 -11.08
C VAL A 236 1.45 13.40 -11.59
N VAL A 237 1.74 12.15 -11.25
CA VAL A 237 0.80 11.04 -11.39
C VAL A 237 0.17 10.78 -10.03
N GLU A 238 -1.13 11.03 -9.86
CA GLU A 238 -1.84 10.78 -8.60
C GLU A 238 -2.73 9.55 -8.72
N GLN A 239 -2.52 8.60 -7.80
CA GLN A 239 -3.21 7.31 -7.81
C GLN A 239 -4.43 7.24 -6.90
N THR A 240 -4.55 8.09 -5.86
CA THR A 240 -5.63 8.01 -4.88
C THR A 240 -6.62 9.17 -4.98
N MET A 241 -7.89 8.90 -4.67
CA MET A 241 -8.88 9.97 -4.47
C MET A 241 -8.53 10.87 -3.28
N SER A 242 -7.87 10.32 -2.25
CA SER A 242 -7.39 11.10 -1.09
C SER A 242 -6.46 12.23 -1.53
N GLY A 243 -5.50 11.94 -2.42
CA GLY A 243 -4.60 12.95 -2.97
C GLY A 243 -5.34 13.99 -3.81
N ILE A 244 -6.32 13.56 -4.62
CA ILE A 244 -7.18 14.48 -5.37
C ILE A 244 -7.97 15.42 -4.43
N TYR A 245 -8.57 14.90 -3.35
CA TYR A 245 -9.31 15.71 -2.39
C TYR A 245 -8.42 16.74 -1.68
N LYS A 246 -7.15 16.41 -1.40
CA LYS A 246 -6.18 17.38 -0.85
C LYS A 246 -5.87 18.52 -1.83
N LEU A 247 -6.05 18.29 -3.13
CA LEU A 247 -5.80 19.30 -4.15
C LEU A 247 -6.99 20.26 -4.35
N GLU A 248 -8.21 19.88 -3.96
CA GLU A 248 -9.42 20.69 -4.18
C GLU A 248 -9.32 22.09 -3.59
N ARG A 249 -8.63 22.26 -2.46
CA ARG A 249 -8.41 23.56 -1.81
C ARG A 249 -7.57 24.54 -2.64
N PHE A 250 -6.85 24.07 -3.65
CA PHE A 250 -6.05 24.90 -4.56
C PHE A 250 -6.78 25.24 -5.86
N GLY A 251 -8.02 24.77 -6.03
CA GLY A 251 -8.81 25.00 -7.25
C GLY A 251 -8.39 24.13 -8.44
N SER A 252 -8.98 24.41 -9.60
CA SER A 252 -8.71 23.71 -10.86
C SER A 252 -7.35 24.04 -11.48
N ASP A 253 -6.80 25.19 -11.13
CA ASP A 253 -5.66 25.81 -11.80
C ASP A 253 -4.34 25.38 -11.15
N LEU A 254 -4.02 24.09 -11.30
CA LEU A 254 -2.73 23.56 -10.86
C LEU A 254 -1.65 23.96 -11.87
N PRO A 255 -0.46 24.40 -11.42
CA PRO A 255 0.60 24.93 -12.29
C PRO A 255 1.39 23.85 -13.04
N VAL A 256 1.15 22.57 -12.74
CA VAL A 256 1.84 21.42 -13.34
C VAL A 256 0.82 20.45 -13.93
N PRO A 257 1.18 19.69 -14.98
CA PRO A 257 0.30 18.66 -15.51
C PRO A 257 0.09 17.53 -14.48
N LEU A 258 -1.16 17.13 -14.31
CA LEU A 258 -1.53 16.03 -13.43
C LEU A 258 -2.23 14.91 -14.21
N PHE A 259 -1.61 13.74 -14.20
CA PHE A 259 -2.17 12.49 -14.69
C PHE A 259 -2.91 11.80 -13.54
N SER A 260 -4.23 11.66 -13.64
CA SER A 260 -5.03 11.06 -12.57
C SER A 260 -5.36 9.61 -12.86
N VAL A 261 -4.60 8.68 -12.27
CA VAL A 261 -5.00 7.27 -12.19
C VAL A 261 -6.19 7.15 -11.23
N ALA A 262 -6.22 7.98 -10.18
CA ALA A 262 -7.29 8.04 -9.19
C ALA A 262 -8.70 8.17 -9.80
N GLN A 263 -8.84 9.05 -10.79
CA GLN A 263 -10.12 9.40 -11.42
C GLN A 263 -10.34 8.67 -12.76
N SER A 264 -9.43 7.76 -13.12
CA SER A 264 -9.57 6.97 -14.34
C SER A 264 -10.72 5.96 -14.21
N ARG A 265 -11.35 5.63 -15.34
CA ARG A 265 -12.43 4.62 -15.38
C ARG A 265 -11.97 3.24 -14.90
N LEU A 266 -10.69 2.96 -15.10
CA LEU A 266 -9.96 1.77 -14.66
C LEU A 266 -10.10 1.53 -13.14
N LYS A 267 -9.79 2.55 -12.34
CA LYS A 267 -9.65 2.39 -10.89
C LYS A 267 -10.99 2.25 -10.16
N GLY A 268 -12.03 2.94 -10.63
CA GLY A 268 -13.34 2.97 -9.98
C GLY A 268 -14.11 1.64 -10.01
N THR A 269 -13.72 0.67 -10.84
CA THR A 269 -14.50 -0.55 -11.10
C THR A 269 -14.04 -1.76 -10.28
N LEU A 270 -12.75 -1.90 -9.99
CA LEU A 270 -12.17 -3.16 -9.49
C LEU A 270 -11.60 -3.09 -8.06
N GLU A 271 -10.98 -1.97 -7.70
CA GLU A 271 -10.15 -1.89 -6.49
C GLU A 271 -10.95 -1.96 -5.20
N SER A 272 -12.14 -1.33 -5.15
CA SER A 272 -12.93 -1.24 -3.92
C SER A 272 -13.37 -2.60 -3.39
N TYR A 273 -13.60 -3.56 -4.30
CA TYR A 273 -13.92 -4.93 -3.93
C TYR A 273 -12.70 -5.64 -3.31
N TRP A 274 -11.51 -5.47 -3.88
CA TRP A 274 -10.27 -6.07 -3.35
C TRP A 274 -9.89 -5.51 -1.99
N ILE A 275 -10.06 -4.20 -1.79
CA ILE A 275 -9.86 -3.57 -0.48
C ILE A 275 -10.83 -4.16 0.53
N ALA A 276 -12.12 -4.25 0.19
CA ALA A 276 -13.15 -4.78 1.09
C ALA A 276 -12.88 -6.25 1.48
N ASP A 277 -12.48 -7.08 0.52
CA ASP A 277 -12.13 -8.49 0.75
C ASP A 277 -10.98 -8.63 1.77
N ASN A 278 -9.89 -7.89 1.56
CA ASN A 278 -8.73 -7.90 2.44
C ASN A 278 -9.03 -7.29 3.82
N VAL A 279 -9.78 -6.20 3.89
CA VAL A 279 -10.19 -5.57 5.15
C VAL A 279 -10.99 -6.54 6.01
N VAL A 280 -11.98 -7.22 5.41
CA VAL A 280 -12.80 -8.17 6.15
C VAL A 280 -11.96 -9.36 6.62
N GLU A 281 -11.15 -9.96 5.75
CA GLU A 281 -10.26 -11.07 6.15
C GLU A 281 -9.26 -10.68 7.24
N ALA A 282 -8.63 -9.50 7.12
CA ALA A 282 -7.71 -8.99 8.13
C ALA A 282 -8.42 -8.82 9.48
N ALA A 283 -9.55 -8.10 9.52
CA ALA A 283 -10.29 -7.85 10.74
C ALA A 283 -10.74 -9.16 11.41
N LEU A 284 -11.33 -10.10 10.65
CA LEU A 284 -11.83 -11.36 11.21
C LEU A 284 -10.69 -12.24 11.75
N SER A 285 -9.53 -12.25 11.10
CA SER A 285 -8.38 -13.03 11.55
C SER A 285 -7.68 -12.49 12.80
N MET A 286 -7.99 -11.25 13.21
CA MET A 286 -7.51 -10.65 14.47
C MET A 286 -8.44 -10.95 15.65
N LEU A 287 -9.60 -11.54 15.40
CA LEU A 287 -10.56 -11.88 16.45
C LEU A 287 -10.12 -13.14 17.21
N PRO A 288 -10.50 -13.27 18.48
CA PRO A 288 -10.34 -14.53 19.19
C PRO A 288 -11.18 -15.64 18.52
N PRO A 289 -10.83 -16.92 18.71
CA PRO A 289 -11.61 -18.04 18.19
C PRO A 289 -13.06 -17.99 18.70
N MET A 290 -14.01 -17.71 17.82
CA MET A 290 -15.44 -17.65 18.14
C MET A 290 -16.31 -17.91 16.91
N ILE A 291 -17.57 -18.27 17.14
CA ILE A 291 -18.61 -18.34 16.09
C ILE A 291 -19.00 -16.90 15.75
N LEU A 292 -19.05 -16.57 14.46
CA LEU A 292 -19.35 -15.21 13.99
C LEU A 292 -20.68 -15.13 13.27
N GLU A 293 -21.15 -16.22 12.67
CA GLU A 293 -22.43 -16.30 11.97
C GLU A 293 -23.58 -15.79 12.84
N GLY A 294 -24.44 -14.96 12.26
CA GLY A 294 -25.55 -14.31 12.92
C GLY A 294 -25.18 -13.14 13.85
N HIS A 295 -23.90 -12.92 14.18
CA HIS A 295 -23.52 -11.82 15.06
C HIS A 295 -23.76 -10.46 14.39
N PRO A 296 -24.14 -9.45 15.18
CA PRO A 296 -24.38 -8.11 14.70
C PRO A 296 -23.06 -7.42 14.33
N VAL A 297 -23.00 -6.87 13.12
CA VAL A 297 -21.88 -6.08 12.60
C VAL A 297 -22.38 -4.77 12.03
N LEU A 298 -21.66 -3.69 12.26
CA LEU A 298 -21.97 -2.35 11.77
C LEU A 298 -20.92 -1.89 10.77
N VAL A 299 -21.36 -1.37 9.62
CA VAL A 299 -20.53 -0.63 8.67
C VAL A 299 -20.91 0.85 8.69
N ILE A 300 -19.96 1.71 9.05
CA ILE A 300 -20.13 3.16 9.07
C ILE A 300 -19.49 3.76 7.82
N GLY A 301 -20.31 4.33 6.94
CA GLY A 301 -19.98 4.73 5.59
C GLY A 301 -20.43 3.68 4.57
N TYR A 302 -21.25 4.10 3.60
CA TYR A 302 -21.78 3.26 2.53
C TYR A 302 -21.37 3.78 1.15
N GLY A 303 -20.09 4.19 1.05
CA GLY A 303 -19.43 4.53 -0.21
C GLY A 303 -18.94 3.28 -0.97
N GLN A 304 -17.97 3.48 -1.87
CA GLN A 304 -17.45 2.40 -2.73
C GLN A 304 -16.92 1.18 -1.94
N VAL A 305 -16.09 1.42 -0.91
CA VAL A 305 -15.52 0.35 -0.07
C VAL A 305 -16.56 -0.19 0.91
N GLY A 306 -17.28 0.69 1.62
CA GLY A 306 -18.30 0.30 2.61
C GLY A 306 -19.41 -0.58 2.04
N THR A 307 -19.87 -0.30 0.81
CA THR A 307 -20.85 -1.13 0.10
C THR A 307 -20.34 -2.57 -0.08
N GLN A 308 -19.08 -2.72 -0.50
CA GLN A 308 -18.48 -4.04 -0.73
C GLN A 308 -18.23 -4.78 0.60
N ILE A 309 -17.81 -4.07 1.64
CA ILE A 309 -17.65 -4.62 3.00
C ILE A 309 -19.00 -5.14 3.52
N ALA A 310 -20.06 -4.34 3.48
CA ALA A 310 -21.39 -4.74 3.95
C ALA A 310 -21.91 -6.00 3.22
N ARG A 311 -21.77 -6.05 1.89
CA ARG A 311 -22.16 -7.22 1.08
C ARG A 311 -21.33 -8.46 1.42
N ARG A 312 -20.02 -8.31 1.63
CA ARG A 312 -19.10 -9.40 2.00
C ARG A 312 -19.40 -9.96 3.39
N LEU A 313 -19.67 -9.10 4.37
CA LEU A 313 -20.04 -9.51 5.72
C LEU A 313 -21.37 -10.29 5.71
N ARG A 314 -22.38 -9.80 4.97
CA ARG A 314 -23.65 -10.52 4.78
C ARG A 314 -23.47 -11.88 4.11
N ALA A 315 -22.57 -11.99 3.12
CA ALA A 315 -22.25 -13.26 2.48
C ALA A 315 -21.58 -14.26 3.45
N ARG A 316 -20.95 -13.78 4.53
CA ARG A 316 -20.46 -14.58 5.66
C ARG A 316 -21.52 -14.79 6.76
N GLN A 317 -22.80 -14.61 6.42
CA GLN A 317 -23.94 -14.82 7.32
C GLN A 317 -23.95 -13.92 8.57
N LEU A 318 -23.24 -12.78 8.54
CA LEU A 318 -23.31 -11.78 9.60
C LEU A 318 -24.59 -10.97 9.50
N ASN A 319 -25.12 -10.53 10.65
CA ASN A 319 -26.26 -9.62 10.69
C ASN A 319 -25.73 -8.19 10.53
N VAL A 320 -25.91 -7.60 9.34
CA VAL A 320 -25.23 -6.36 8.97
C VAL A 320 -26.15 -5.16 9.10
N ALA A 321 -25.74 -4.20 9.92
CA ALA A 321 -26.24 -2.84 9.96
C ALA A 321 -25.34 -1.87 9.19
N VAL A 322 -25.94 -0.81 8.64
CA VAL A 322 -25.25 0.23 7.90
C VAL A 322 -25.69 1.60 8.38
N TYR A 323 -24.73 2.52 8.53
CA TYR A 323 -24.96 3.94 8.73
C TYR A 323 -24.19 4.77 7.70
N ASP A 324 -24.82 5.78 7.12
CA ASP A 324 -24.15 6.83 6.35
C ASP A 324 -24.83 8.18 6.66
N ILE A 325 -24.04 9.26 6.64
CA ILE A 325 -24.56 10.63 6.80
C ILE A 325 -25.28 11.11 5.55
N ASP A 326 -24.92 10.55 4.38
CA ASP A 326 -25.59 10.80 3.11
C ASP A 326 -26.87 9.94 3.04
N VAL A 327 -28.00 10.62 3.12
CA VAL A 327 -29.32 9.98 3.10
C VAL A 327 -29.57 9.14 1.84
N VAL A 328 -29.00 9.50 0.69
CA VAL A 328 -29.17 8.73 -0.55
C VAL A 328 -28.49 7.37 -0.42
N ARG A 329 -27.30 7.34 0.20
CA ARG A 329 -26.57 6.09 0.45
C ARG A 329 -27.24 5.25 1.53
N LEU A 330 -27.79 5.89 2.56
CA LEU A 330 -28.55 5.21 3.60
C LEU A 330 -29.83 4.56 3.04
N ILE A 331 -30.55 5.25 2.15
CA ILE A 331 -31.70 4.69 1.41
C ILE A 331 -31.27 3.49 0.58
N ALA A 332 -30.14 3.58 -0.14
CA ALA A 332 -29.63 2.46 -0.93
C ALA A 332 -29.31 1.23 -0.06
N ALA A 333 -28.65 1.43 1.09
CA ALA A 333 -28.37 0.36 2.04
C ALA A 333 -29.67 -0.28 2.58
N HIS A 334 -30.67 0.55 2.91
CA HIS A 334 -31.97 0.08 3.37
C HIS A 334 -32.68 -0.77 2.29
N GLN A 335 -32.68 -0.32 1.04
CA GLN A 335 -33.26 -1.04 -0.09
C GLN A 335 -32.55 -2.37 -0.39
N GLU A 336 -31.26 -2.47 -0.07
CA GLU A 336 -30.54 -3.75 -0.13
C GLU A 336 -30.89 -4.69 1.03
N GLY A 337 -31.67 -4.25 2.03
CA GLY A 337 -32.13 -5.06 3.16
C GLY A 337 -31.18 -5.09 4.35
N PHE A 338 -30.25 -4.12 4.46
CA PHE A 338 -29.43 -3.95 5.66
C PHE A 338 -30.24 -3.28 6.78
N PHE A 339 -29.89 -3.54 8.04
CA PHE A 339 -30.46 -2.79 9.16
C PHE A 339 -29.92 -1.35 9.12
N THR A 340 -30.80 -0.35 9.16
CA THR A 340 -30.43 1.07 9.04
C THR A 340 -31.26 1.91 9.99
N ALA A 341 -30.70 3.01 10.51
CA ALA A 341 -31.45 3.99 11.27
C ALA A 341 -30.99 5.41 10.96
N ASN A 342 -31.82 6.41 11.33
CA ASN A 342 -31.55 7.83 11.09
C ASN A 342 -30.37 8.37 11.91
N THR A 343 -29.95 7.68 12.97
CA THR A 343 -28.80 8.07 13.79
C THR A 343 -27.92 6.87 14.09
N LEU A 344 -26.61 7.11 14.21
CA LEU A 344 -25.65 6.10 14.61
C LEU A 344 -25.96 5.54 16.01
N ASP A 345 -26.35 6.41 16.95
CA ASP A 345 -26.70 6.04 18.33
C ASP A 345 -27.82 5.01 18.38
N THR A 346 -28.86 5.15 17.54
CA THR A 346 -29.95 4.17 17.42
C THR A 346 -29.42 2.80 17.02
N ILE A 347 -28.49 2.75 16.05
CA ILE A 347 -27.92 1.47 15.62
C ILE A 347 -27.04 0.86 16.72
N LEU A 348 -26.20 1.67 17.37
CA LEU A 348 -25.34 1.18 18.45
C LEU A 348 -26.14 0.57 19.60
N TRP A 349 -27.33 1.12 19.89
CA TRP A 349 -28.23 0.64 20.92
C TRP A 349 -29.08 -0.56 20.48
N ASP A 350 -29.79 -0.46 19.35
CA ASP A 350 -30.77 -1.48 18.95
C ASP A 350 -30.13 -2.72 18.30
N HIS A 351 -29.00 -2.54 17.61
CA HIS A 351 -28.32 -3.61 16.89
C HIS A 351 -27.17 -4.23 17.68
N GLU A 352 -26.63 -3.52 18.68
CA GLU A 352 -25.55 -3.96 19.56
C GLU A 352 -24.38 -4.65 18.82
N PRO A 353 -23.69 -3.95 17.89
CA PRO A 353 -22.70 -4.57 17.01
C PRO A 353 -21.49 -5.12 17.79
N LEU A 354 -21.16 -6.39 17.53
CA LEU A 354 -19.91 -7.03 17.96
C LEU A 354 -18.71 -6.47 17.17
N LEU A 355 -18.89 -6.22 15.88
CA LEU A 355 -17.86 -5.70 14.98
C LEU A 355 -18.33 -4.36 14.40
N ILE A 356 -17.46 -3.35 14.37
CA ILE A 356 -17.75 -2.03 13.81
C ILE A 356 -16.64 -1.66 12.82
N PHE A 357 -17.01 -1.53 11.54
CA PHE A 357 -16.12 -1.13 10.45
C PHE A 357 -16.31 0.35 10.13
N GLY A 358 -15.26 1.16 10.33
CA GLY A 358 -15.19 2.54 9.84
C GLY A 358 -14.75 2.55 8.37
N THR A 359 -15.48 3.23 7.48
CA THR A 359 -15.13 3.29 6.05
C THR A 359 -15.26 4.68 5.44
N THR A 360 -15.40 5.71 6.29
CA THR A 360 -15.74 7.07 5.86
C THR A 360 -14.53 7.88 5.42
N GLY A 361 -13.31 7.45 5.78
CA GLY A 361 -12.09 8.23 5.56
C GLY A 361 -11.98 9.44 6.49
N ARG A 362 -12.92 9.66 7.42
CA ARG A 362 -13.01 10.79 8.35
C ARG A 362 -13.45 10.27 9.72
N GLY A 363 -13.45 11.12 10.75
CA GLY A 363 -13.97 10.73 12.06
C GLY A 363 -15.44 10.30 11.98
N CYS A 364 -15.74 9.08 12.44
CA CYS A 364 -17.09 8.52 12.46
C CYS A 364 -17.57 8.08 13.84
N MET A 365 -16.68 7.90 14.82
CA MET A 365 -17.05 7.69 16.22
C MET A 365 -16.29 8.66 17.14
N SER A 366 -17.00 9.13 18.17
CA SER A 366 -16.52 10.10 19.16
C SER A 366 -16.98 9.69 20.57
N THR A 367 -16.67 10.51 21.59
CA THR A 367 -17.09 10.29 22.99
C THR A 367 -18.55 9.87 23.12
N GLY A 368 -19.47 10.57 22.43
CA GLY A 368 -20.90 10.27 22.49
C GLY A 368 -21.22 8.87 22.00
N SER A 369 -20.65 8.47 20.87
CA SER A 369 -20.81 7.13 20.29
C SER A 369 -20.26 6.04 21.22
N TYR A 370 -19.09 6.25 21.83
CA TYR A 370 -18.49 5.27 22.75
C TYR A 370 -19.32 5.04 24.01
N GLN A 371 -19.99 6.08 24.52
CA GLN A 371 -20.91 5.97 25.66
C GLN A 371 -22.19 5.17 25.34
N ARG A 372 -22.49 4.93 24.06
CA ARG A 372 -23.65 4.14 23.60
C ARG A 372 -23.34 2.67 23.35
N LEU A 373 -22.07 2.25 23.46
CA LEU A 373 -21.72 0.84 23.31
C LEU A 373 -22.34 0.03 24.45
N ALA A 374 -23.17 -0.95 24.08
CA ALA A 374 -23.92 -1.81 25.00
C ALA A 374 -23.23 -3.16 25.28
N ARG A 375 -22.19 -3.50 24.51
CA ARG A 375 -21.44 -4.75 24.62
C ARG A 375 -19.97 -4.56 24.25
N ASP A 376 -19.14 -5.51 24.66
CA ASP A 376 -17.77 -5.61 24.16
C ASP A 376 -17.77 -5.75 22.63
N CYS A 377 -16.94 -4.94 21.98
CA CYS A 377 -16.94 -4.83 20.53
C CYS A 377 -15.53 -4.61 19.97
N TYR A 378 -15.37 -4.89 18.68
CA TYR A 378 -14.13 -4.71 17.93
C TYR A 378 -14.28 -3.59 16.91
N LEU A 379 -13.37 -2.63 16.93
CA LEU A 379 -13.34 -1.47 16.04
C LEU A 379 -12.27 -1.66 14.96
N ALA A 380 -12.68 -1.69 13.70
CA ALA A 380 -11.81 -1.89 12.54
C ALA A 380 -11.81 -0.64 11.65
N SER A 381 -10.65 0.00 11.53
CA SER A 381 -10.47 1.12 10.59
C SER A 381 -10.15 0.56 9.21
N CYS A 382 -10.80 1.06 8.15
CA CYS A 382 -10.75 0.42 6.82
C CYS A 382 -10.26 1.35 5.71
N THR A 383 -10.02 2.62 6.00
CA THR A 383 -9.51 3.59 5.02
C THR A 383 -8.08 3.95 5.32
N SER A 384 -7.40 4.70 4.45
CA SER A 384 -5.96 4.96 4.55
C SER A 384 -5.50 5.85 5.72
N ARG A 385 -6.37 6.19 6.68
CA ARG A 385 -6.08 7.10 7.79
C ARG A 385 -6.52 6.53 9.14
N ASP A 386 -5.79 6.86 10.19
CA ASP A 386 -6.04 6.52 11.59
C ASP A 386 -7.04 7.47 12.27
N VAL A 387 -7.99 8.03 11.49
CA VAL A 387 -8.87 9.13 11.95
C VAL A 387 -10.32 8.73 12.15
N GLU A 388 -10.69 7.48 11.82
CA GLU A 388 -12.09 7.04 11.85
C GLU A 388 -12.65 6.97 13.27
N PHE A 389 -11.82 6.50 14.20
CA PHE A 389 -12.14 6.46 15.62
C PHE A 389 -11.34 7.55 16.33
N ASP A 390 -12.02 8.43 17.07
CA ASP A 390 -11.34 9.38 17.95
C ASP A 390 -10.70 8.64 19.14
N LEU A 391 -9.49 8.09 18.92
CA LEU A 391 -8.75 7.34 19.93
C LEU A 391 -8.30 8.19 21.12
N PRO A 392 -7.88 9.46 20.95
CA PRO A 392 -7.66 10.34 22.10
C PRO A 392 -8.87 10.44 23.02
N ALA A 393 -10.07 10.66 22.46
CA ALA A 393 -11.30 10.67 23.24
C ALA A 393 -11.60 9.32 23.89
N LEU A 394 -11.42 8.21 23.16
CA LEU A 394 -11.63 6.87 23.68
C LEU A 394 -10.73 6.56 24.89
N ARG A 395 -9.43 6.84 24.77
CA ARG A 395 -8.45 6.64 25.86
C ARG A 395 -8.73 7.51 27.06
N LYS A 396 -9.20 8.75 26.84
CA LYS A 396 -9.58 9.66 27.92
C LYS A 396 -10.83 9.19 28.67
N LEU A 397 -11.78 8.55 27.95
CA LEU A 397 -12.99 8.01 28.55
C LEU A 397 -12.74 6.70 29.30
N ALA A 398 -11.76 5.90 28.86
CA ALA A 398 -11.46 4.60 29.42
C ALA A 398 -10.97 4.65 30.87
N VAL A 399 -11.43 3.68 31.67
CA VAL A 399 -10.97 3.43 33.05
C VAL A 399 -9.78 2.48 33.09
N ASP A 400 -9.58 1.68 32.04
CA ASP A 400 -8.41 0.81 31.84
C ASP A 400 -8.02 0.78 30.35
N VAL A 401 -6.71 0.80 30.08
CA VAL A 401 -6.16 0.78 28.72
C VAL A 401 -5.06 -0.26 28.66
N ARG A 402 -5.28 -1.31 27.88
CA ARG A 402 -4.31 -2.40 27.67
C ARG A 402 -3.90 -2.47 26.21
N ARG A 403 -2.60 -2.40 25.99
CA ARG A 403 -2.01 -2.66 24.67
C ARG A 403 -1.54 -4.12 24.65
N GLN A 404 -1.96 -4.86 23.64
CA GLN A 404 -1.48 -6.22 23.39
C GLN A 404 -0.59 -6.16 22.14
N PRO A 405 0.75 -6.18 22.29
CA PRO A 405 1.64 -6.05 21.13
C PRO A 405 1.62 -7.26 20.20
N ALA A 406 1.22 -8.43 20.69
CA ALA A 406 1.26 -9.69 19.95
C ALA A 406 0.16 -9.80 18.87
N ASP A 407 -0.97 -9.12 19.06
CA ASP A 407 -2.12 -9.11 18.13
C ASP A 407 -2.42 -7.71 17.57
N GLY A 408 -1.65 -6.69 17.97
CA GLY A 408 -1.84 -5.31 17.52
C GLY A 408 -3.11 -4.65 18.04
N THR A 409 -3.70 -5.16 19.13
CA THR A 409 -4.99 -4.68 19.66
C THR A 409 -4.79 -3.69 20.82
N LEU A 410 -5.51 -2.56 20.77
CA LEU A 410 -5.66 -1.63 21.90
C LEU A 410 -7.04 -1.86 22.53
N SER A 411 -7.07 -2.33 23.77
CA SER A 411 -8.31 -2.56 24.52
C SER A 411 -8.55 -1.41 25.49
N CYS A 412 -9.73 -0.80 25.41
CA CYS A 412 -10.15 0.31 26.26
C CYS A 412 -11.44 -0.08 27.00
N THR A 413 -11.35 -0.32 28.31
CA THR A 413 -12.52 -0.58 29.16
C THR A 413 -13.13 0.75 29.57
N LEU A 414 -14.42 0.92 29.30
CA LEU A 414 -15.18 2.14 29.54
C LEU A 414 -15.86 2.13 30.92
N PRO A 415 -16.30 3.29 31.45
CA PRO A 415 -16.91 3.38 32.78
C PRO A 415 -18.15 2.50 32.96
N GLN A 416 -18.87 2.20 31.87
CA GLN A 416 -20.02 1.29 31.88
C GLN A 416 -19.66 -0.20 31.91
N GLY A 417 -18.37 -0.55 31.99
CA GLY A 417 -17.89 -1.94 32.04
C GLY A 417 -17.71 -2.62 30.68
N VAL A 418 -18.05 -1.93 29.59
CA VAL A 418 -17.84 -2.41 28.20
C VAL A 418 -16.42 -2.15 27.75
N THR A 419 -15.81 -3.10 27.04
CA THR A 419 -14.49 -2.99 26.44
C THR A 419 -14.57 -2.80 24.92
N ALA A 420 -13.99 -1.69 24.45
CA ALA A 420 -13.77 -1.46 23.03
C ALA A 420 -12.37 -1.95 22.63
N HIS A 421 -12.31 -2.97 21.78
CA HIS A 421 -11.07 -3.53 21.22
C HIS A 421 -10.77 -2.86 19.87
N VAL A 422 -9.82 -1.94 19.85
CA VAL A 422 -9.39 -1.26 18.62
C VAL A 422 -8.34 -2.12 17.92
N LEU A 423 -8.73 -2.71 16.78
CA LEU A 423 -7.83 -3.53 15.96
C LEU A 423 -6.75 -2.65 15.32
N ALA A 424 -5.54 -3.20 15.18
CA ALA A 424 -4.38 -2.52 14.59
C ALA A 424 -4.07 -1.15 15.23
N GLU A 425 -4.46 -0.96 16.49
CA GLU A 425 -4.36 0.33 17.21
C GLU A 425 -5.07 1.50 16.49
N GLY A 426 -6.09 1.20 15.68
CA GLY A 426 -6.88 2.15 14.90
C GLY A 426 -6.25 2.56 13.57
N ARG A 427 -5.09 1.97 13.23
CA ARG A 427 -4.57 2.00 11.86
C ARG A 427 -5.47 1.14 10.96
N PRO A 428 -5.35 1.30 9.63
CA PRO A 428 -6.17 0.52 8.71
C PRO A 428 -5.83 -0.96 8.85
N VAL A 429 -6.82 -1.80 9.13
CA VAL A 429 -6.59 -3.21 9.55
C VAL A 429 -5.91 -4.04 8.47
N ASN A 430 -6.15 -3.71 7.20
CA ASN A 430 -5.50 -4.30 6.04
C ASN A 430 -4.02 -3.90 5.89
N PHE A 431 -3.50 -2.98 6.71
CA PHE A 431 -2.09 -2.55 6.69
C PHE A 431 -1.26 -3.03 7.89
N HIS A 432 -1.85 -3.82 8.79
CA HIS A 432 -1.17 -4.31 9.98
C HIS A 432 -0.52 -5.68 9.74
N GLU A 433 0.81 -5.71 9.61
CA GLU A 433 1.64 -6.91 9.43
C GLU A 433 1.25 -7.82 8.24
N ARG A 434 0.54 -7.26 7.27
CA ARG A 434 0.04 -7.96 6.08
C ARG A 434 0.16 -7.10 4.84
N ASP A 435 0.22 -7.76 3.69
CA ASP A 435 0.14 -7.10 2.40
C ASP A 435 -1.32 -6.71 2.15
N SER A 436 -1.57 -5.43 1.88
CA SER A 436 -2.95 -4.91 1.78
C SER A 436 -3.74 -5.45 0.61
N ILE A 437 -3.05 -5.66 -0.50
CA ILE A 437 -3.56 -6.06 -1.81
C ILE A 437 -2.44 -6.90 -2.41
N THR A 438 -2.81 -7.98 -3.09
CA THR A 438 -1.81 -8.83 -3.74
C THR A 438 -1.19 -8.08 -4.93
N ASN A 439 0.04 -8.45 -5.29
CA ASN A 439 0.73 -7.92 -6.46
C ASN A 439 -0.17 -7.91 -7.71
N GLN A 440 -0.81 -9.05 -8.04
CA GLN A 440 -1.73 -9.15 -9.17
C GLN A 440 -2.92 -8.17 -9.13
N ARG A 441 -3.40 -7.80 -7.94
CA ARG A 441 -4.47 -6.80 -7.77
C ARG A 441 -3.93 -5.37 -7.92
N ALA A 442 -2.68 -5.12 -7.53
CA ALA A 442 -2.03 -3.82 -7.68
C ALA A 442 -1.46 -3.57 -9.09
N ASP A 443 -1.19 -4.63 -9.85
CA ASP A 443 -0.53 -4.62 -11.17
C ASP A 443 -1.15 -3.61 -12.15
N LEU A 444 -2.47 -3.64 -12.29
CA LEU A 444 -3.21 -2.75 -13.20
C LEU A 444 -3.03 -1.27 -12.85
N VAL A 445 -3.01 -0.96 -11.55
CA VAL A 445 -2.83 0.39 -11.04
C VAL A 445 -1.39 0.85 -11.28
N PHE A 446 -0.40 0.04 -10.92
CA PHE A 446 1.01 0.41 -11.09
C PHE A 446 1.40 0.52 -12.56
N ALA A 447 0.86 -0.34 -13.43
CA ALA A 447 1.01 -0.20 -14.88
C ALA A 447 0.45 1.15 -15.37
N GLY A 448 -0.71 1.56 -14.87
CA GLY A 448 -1.26 2.90 -15.14
C GLY A 448 -0.38 4.03 -14.62
N MET A 449 0.23 3.88 -13.45
CA MET A 449 1.17 4.86 -12.91
C MET A 449 2.44 4.98 -13.75
N LEU A 450 3.01 3.86 -14.19
CA LEU A 450 4.18 3.83 -15.08
C LEU A 450 3.90 4.50 -16.43
N LEU A 451 2.75 4.21 -17.04
CA LEU A 451 2.32 4.86 -18.28
C LEU A 451 2.13 6.36 -18.08
N GLY A 452 1.50 6.77 -16.97
CA GLY A 452 1.35 8.19 -16.62
C GLY A 452 2.71 8.87 -16.48
N ALA A 453 3.66 8.22 -15.80
CA ALA A 453 5.01 8.75 -15.60
C ALA A 453 5.74 8.92 -16.94
N ALA A 454 5.75 7.89 -17.78
CA ALA A 454 6.35 7.92 -19.11
C ALA A 454 5.73 9.01 -20.00
N THR A 455 4.40 9.16 -19.95
CA THR A 455 3.64 10.15 -20.73
C THR A 455 4.01 11.58 -20.35
N LEU A 456 4.02 11.88 -19.05
CA LEU A 456 4.40 13.20 -18.55
C LEU A 456 5.88 13.50 -18.81
N ALA A 457 6.76 12.52 -18.63
CA ALA A 457 8.18 12.66 -18.93
C ALA A 457 8.43 12.97 -20.41
N ALA A 458 7.70 12.33 -21.33
CA ALA A 458 7.77 12.58 -22.77
C ALA A 458 7.20 13.96 -23.17
N GLY A 459 6.49 14.66 -22.29
CA GLY A 459 5.88 15.96 -22.59
C GLY A 459 4.69 15.85 -23.54
N ASP A 460 3.87 14.81 -23.39
CA ASP A 460 2.70 14.58 -24.25
C ASP A 460 1.80 15.83 -24.30
N PRO A 461 1.47 16.35 -25.50
CA PRO A 461 0.76 17.62 -25.66
C PRO A 461 -0.69 17.59 -25.13
N ARG A 462 -1.25 16.40 -24.85
CA ARG A 462 -2.56 16.26 -24.20
C ARG A 462 -2.53 16.75 -22.74
N PHE A 463 -1.35 16.89 -22.14
CA PHE A 463 -1.15 17.24 -20.74
C PHE A 463 -0.58 18.66 -20.57
N GLY A 464 -1.49 19.63 -20.45
CA GLY A 464 -1.17 20.97 -19.92
C GLY A 464 -1.37 21.07 -18.40
N PRO A 465 -1.11 22.24 -17.77
CA PRO A 465 -1.29 22.47 -16.34
C PRO A 465 -2.71 22.13 -15.86
N GLY A 466 -2.81 21.42 -14.72
CA GLY A 466 -4.09 20.97 -14.18
C GLY A 466 -4.35 19.47 -14.36
N ILE A 467 -5.50 19.03 -13.85
CA ILE A 467 -5.93 17.63 -13.94
C ILE A 467 -6.49 17.37 -15.34
N ARG A 468 -5.98 16.35 -16.05
CA ARG A 468 -6.43 15.98 -17.40
C ARG A 468 -7.02 14.57 -17.45
N ARG A 469 -8.23 14.42 -16.90
CA ARG A 469 -8.92 13.12 -16.75
C ARG A 469 -9.14 12.39 -18.07
N ALA A 470 -9.71 13.08 -19.06
CA ALA A 470 -9.98 12.48 -20.37
C ALA A 470 -8.70 12.05 -21.09
N ALA A 471 -7.63 12.85 -21.00
CA ALA A 471 -6.33 12.49 -21.57
C ALA A 471 -5.72 11.27 -20.87
N ALA A 472 -5.84 11.19 -19.53
CA ALA A 472 -5.39 10.03 -18.77
C ALA A 472 -6.12 8.75 -19.21
N ASP A 473 -7.46 8.79 -19.31
CA ASP A 473 -8.24 7.65 -19.82
C ASP A 473 -7.81 7.25 -21.24
N MET A 474 -7.61 8.22 -22.15
CA MET A 474 -7.14 7.95 -23.51
C MET A 474 -5.78 7.24 -23.52
N VAL A 475 -4.81 7.68 -22.72
CA VAL A 475 -3.49 7.02 -22.63
C VAL A 475 -3.62 5.57 -22.15
N LEU A 476 -4.44 5.32 -21.13
CA LEU A 476 -4.65 3.97 -20.60
C LEU A 476 -5.38 3.07 -21.61
N GLU A 477 -6.34 3.62 -22.35
CA GLU A 477 -7.07 2.94 -23.43
C GLU A 477 -6.16 2.64 -24.63
N ASP A 478 -5.34 3.62 -25.07
CA ASP A 478 -4.37 3.48 -26.17
C ASP A 478 -3.34 2.38 -25.86
N ALA A 479 -2.91 2.29 -24.59
CA ALA A 479 -2.01 1.25 -24.11
C ALA A 479 -2.67 -0.12 -23.92
N ARG A 480 -4.00 -0.21 -24.10
CA ARG A 480 -4.80 -1.46 -24.00
C ARG A 480 -4.64 -2.22 -22.68
N ILE A 481 -4.29 -1.54 -21.59
CA ILE A 481 -4.03 -2.23 -20.30
C ILE A 481 -5.29 -2.91 -19.73
N LEU A 482 -6.48 -2.35 -20.02
CA LEU A 482 -7.76 -2.93 -19.62
C LEU A 482 -8.08 -4.20 -20.41
N ASP A 483 -7.92 -4.17 -21.74
CA ASP A 483 -8.05 -5.35 -22.59
C ASP A 483 -7.11 -6.44 -22.10
N ARG A 484 -5.86 -6.07 -21.83
CA ARG A 484 -4.85 -7.02 -21.40
C ARG A 484 -5.14 -7.62 -20.02
N HIS A 485 -5.60 -6.80 -19.07
CA HIS A 485 -6.08 -7.28 -17.78
C HIS A 485 -7.22 -8.30 -17.96
N TYR A 486 -8.16 -8.02 -18.86
CA TYR A 486 -9.24 -8.95 -19.17
C TYR A 486 -8.74 -10.23 -19.86
N GLU A 487 -7.76 -10.16 -20.76
CA GLU A 487 -7.15 -11.34 -21.37
C GLU A 487 -6.43 -12.24 -20.36
N LEU A 488 -5.78 -11.63 -19.34
CA LEU A 488 -5.05 -12.35 -18.30
C LEU A 488 -5.97 -13.03 -17.27
N HIS A 489 -7.06 -12.36 -16.87
CA HIS A 489 -7.89 -12.79 -15.74
C HIS A 489 -9.33 -13.16 -16.11
N GLY A 490 -9.77 -12.83 -17.34
CA GLY A 490 -11.08 -13.16 -17.86
C GLY A 490 -11.20 -14.63 -18.30
N PRO A 491 -12.42 -15.05 -18.69
CA PRO A 491 -12.64 -16.40 -19.16
C PRO A 491 -11.82 -16.67 -20.43
N ARG A 492 -11.10 -17.79 -20.46
CA ARG A 492 -10.40 -18.22 -21.68
C ARG A 492 -11.44 -18.71 -22.68
N ALA A 493 -11.40 -18.17 -23.90
CA ALA A 493 -12.21 -18.69 -24.99
C ALA A 493 -11.86 -20.17 -25.20
N GLN A 494 -12.88 -21.04 -25.25
CA GLN A 494 -12.67 -22.41 -25.69
C GLN A 494 -12.26 -22.36 -27.16
N SER A 495 -11.13 -23.00 -27.50
CA SER A 495 -10.60 -23.08 -28.86
C SER A 495 -11.68 -23.59 -29.82
N GLY A 496 -12.19 -22.71 -30.70
CA GLY A 496 -13.24 -23.06 -31.66
C GLY A 496 -14.19 -21.93 -32.03
N ALA A 497 -14.28 -20.86 -31.23
CA ALA A 497 -14.96 -19.64 -31.68
C ALA A 497 -14.07 -18.91 -32.71
N PRO A 498 -14.63 -18.39 -33.83
CA PRO A 498 -13.87 -17.59 -34.76
C PRO A 498 -13.19 -16.44 -34.00
N ALA A 499 -11.92 -16.15 -34.31
CA ALA A 499 -11.19 -15.06 -33.71
C ALA A 499 -12.03 -13.79 -33.85
N ASP A 500 -12.61 -13.34 -32.75
CA ASP A 500 -13.45 -12.16 -32.72
C ASP A 500 -12.56 -10.99 -33.13
N ASP A 501 -12.89 -10.35 -34.24
CA ASP A 501 -12.06 -9.30 -34.80
C ASP A 501 -12.05 -8.11 -33.83
N THR A 502 -10.97 -8.01 -33.07
CA THR A 502 -10.73 -6.95 -32.09
C THR A 502 -10.84 -5.56 -32.72
N ALA A 503 -10.70 -5.43 -34.05
CA ALA A 503 -10.95 -4.18 -34.76
C ALA A 503 -12.47 -3.89 -34.89
N THR A 504 -13.28 -4.89 -35.19
CA THR A 504 -14.75 -4.79 -35.24
C THR A 504 -15.35 -4.43 -33.88
N ARG A 505 -14.91 -5.06 -32.77
CA ARG A 505 -15.34 -4.65 -31.42
C ARG A 505 -14.94 -3.22 -31.07
N ARG A 506 -13.75 -2.78 -31.50
CA ARG A 506 -13.29 -1.39 -31.33
C ARG A 506 -14.15 -0.40 -32.10
N ALA A 507 -14.50 -0.71 -33.35
CA ALA A 507 -15.38 0.11 -34.17
C ALA A 507 -16.77 0.23 -33.53
N MET A 508 -17.35 -0.88 -33.08
CA MET A 508 -18.65 -0.88 -32.40
C MET A 508 -18.61 -0.11 -31.08
N ALA A 509 -17.58 -0.31 -30.24
CA ALA A 509 -17.45 0.41 -28.98
C ALA A 509 -17.20 1.91 -29.18
N ALA A 510 -16.45 2.31 -30.23
CA ALA A 510 -16.25 3.71 -30.57
C ALA A 510 -17.55 4.36 -31.09
N GLN A 511 -18.29 3.65 -31.94
CA GLN A 511 -19.59 4.09 -32.46
C GLN A 511 -20.61 4.24 -31.33
N MET A 512 -20.77 3.23 -30.48
CA MET A 512 -21.67 3.31 -29.32
C MET A 512 -21.29 4.45 -28.38
N ARG A 513 -20.00 4.75 -28.20
CA ARG A 513 -19.54 5.90 -27.38
C ARG A 513 -19.87 7.25 -28.01
N GLN A 514 -19.76 7.39 -29.33
CA GLN A 514 -20.20 8.60 -30.04
C GLN A 514 -21.72 8.79 -29.90
N GLU A 515 -22.49 7.72 -30.08
CA GLU A 515 -23.95 7.73 -29.93
C GLU A 515 -24.37 8.09 -28.49
N TRP A 516 -23.69 7.53 -27.48
CA TRP A 516 -23.97 7.84 -26.07
C TRP A 516 -23.57 9.25 -25.65
N SER A 517 -22.47 9.78 -26.20
CA SER A 517 -22.03 11.16 -25.96
C SER A 517 -22.98 12.17 -26.62
N ALA A 518 -23.49 11.88 -27.82
CA ALA A 518 -24.49 12.70 -28.50
C ALA A 518 -25.82 12.74 -27.75
N ALA A 519 -26.23 11.62 -27.12
CA ALA A 519 -27.47 11.54 -26.34
C ALA A 519 -27.47 12.34 -25.03
N ARG A 520 -26.29 12.73 -24.51
CA ARG A 520 -26.15 13.46 -23.23
C ARG A 520 -25.93 14.96 -23.36
N ASN A 521 -25.82 15.49 -24.59
CA ASN A 521 -25.67 16.93 -24.81
C ASN A 521 -26.49 17.37 -26.04
N PRO A 522 -27.83 17.44 -25.95
CA PRO A 522 -28.65 17.88 -27.05
C PRO A 522 -28.81 19.41 -27.01
N GLY A 523 -27.78 20.15 -27.44
CA GLY A 523 -27.88 21.60 -27.68
C GLY A 523 -27.85 22.48 -26.44
#